data_AF-A0A2C9LMH0-F1
#
_entry.id   AF-A0A2C9LMH0-F1
#
_cell.length_a   1.000
_cell.length_b   1.000
_cell.length_c   1.000
_cell.angle_alpha   90.00
_cell.angle_beta   90.00
_cell.angle_gamma   90.00
#
_symmetry.space_group_name_H-M   'P 1'
#
loop_
_entity.id
_entity.type
_entity.pdbx_description
1 polymer ?
#
loop_
_entity_poly.entity_id
_entity_poly.type
_entity_poly.pdbx_seq_one_letter_code
_entity_poly.pdbx_strand_id
1 'polypeptide(L)'
;MHFELSTLIVFYRVCLFKRMCKKKVNTFVLVGILIGSGVGILFPLLASNTIVEKEIKKKMVISPSSQIYDIWQDSPVPVYMQFFMFNVENPDEVRKGEKPFLKQMGPTRTSNF
;
A
#
# COMPACT_ATOMS: atom_id res chain seq x y z
N MET A 1 24.99 11.11 -73.65
CA MET A 1 24.60 11.83 -72.40
C MET A 1 23.19 11.43 -71.94
N HIS A 2 22.91 10.14 -71.69
CA HIS A 2 21.57 9.67 -71.31
C HIS A 2 21.55 8.93 -69.96
N PHE A 3 22.69 8.88 -69.26
CA PHE A 3 22.91 8.05 -68.07
C PHE A 3 22.71 8.81 -66.74
N GLU A 4 22.69 10.15 -66.75
CA GLU A 4 22.66 10.97 -65.53
C GLU A 4 21.23 11.24 -64.99
N LEU A 5 20.19 11.17 -65.82
CA LEU A 5 18.82 11.50 -65.39
C LEU A 5 18.15 10.33 -64.63
N SER A 6 18.44 9.10 -65.01
CA SER A 6 17.85 7.89 -64.41
C SER A 6 18.39 7.64 -62.99
N THR A 7 19.67 7.90 -62.76
CA THR A 7 20.32 7.74 -61.45
C THR A 7 19.75 8.72 -60.43
N LEU A 8 19.57 10.00 -60.77
CA LEU A 8 18.98 11.01 -59.88
C LEU A 8 17.53 10.70 -59.49
N ILE A 9 16.71 10.19 -60.41
CA ILE A 9 15.32 9.80 -60.14
C ILE A 9 15.28 8.60 -59.17
N VAL A 10 16.17 7.62 -59.35
CA VAL A 10 16.29 6.46 -58.44
C VAL A 10 16.73 6.93 -57.05
N PHE A 11 17.73 7.81 -56.96
CA PHE A 11 18.18 8.39 -55.68
C PHE A 11 17.06 9.16 -54.97
N TYR A 12 16.30 9.98 -55.70
CA TYR A 12 15.19 10.76 -55.13
C TYR A 12 14.06 9.87 -54.61
N ARG A 13 13.70 8.80 -55.35
CA ARG A 13 12.71 7.80 -54.92
C ARG A 13 13.16 7.03 -53.68
N VAL A 14 14.44 6.61 -53.61
CA VAL A 14 15.00 5.93 -52.43
C VAL A 14 15.03 6.86 -51.21
N CYS A 15 15.38 8.13 -51.39
CA CYS A 15 15.40 9.12 -50.31
C CYS A 15 14.00 9.48 -49.80
N LEU A 16 13.03 9.64 -50.70
CA LEU A 16 11.61 9.84 -50.36
C LEU A 16 11.05 8.64 -49.58
N PHE A 17 11.36 7.42 -50.01
CA PHE A 17 10.92 6.20 -49.33
C PHE A 17 11.49 6.12 -47.90
N LYS A 18 12.80 6.38 -47.73
CA LYS A 18 13.43 6.46 -46.40
C LYS A 18 12.80 7.54 -45.51
N ARG A 19 12.44 8.70 -46.07
CA ARG A 19 11.80 9.81 -45.33
C ARG A 19 10.37 9.46 -44.91
N MET A 20 9.61 8.78 -45.75
CA MET A 20 8.25 8.31 -45.42
C MET A 20 8.27 7.21 -44.35
N CYS A 21 9.24 6.28 -44.40
CA CYS A 21 9.44 5.29 -43.34
C CYS A 21 9.80 5.94 -42.00
N LYS A 22 10.73 6.91 -41.99
CA LYS A 22 11.08 7.63 -40.75
C LYS A 22 9.88 8.37 -40.13
N LYS A 23 9.02 9.00 -40.97
CA LYS A 23 7.80 9.65 -40.49
C LYS A 23 6.81 8.66 -39.87
N LYS A 24 6.56 7.52 -40.54
CA LYS A 24 5.68 6.46 -40.01
C LYS A 24 6.21 5.91 -38.69
N VAL A 25 7.51 5.59 -38.60
CA VAL A 25 8.14 5.09 -37.38
C VAL A 25 8.03 6.10 -36.24
N ASN A 26 8.27 7.39 -36.50
CA ASN A 26 8.15 8.44 -35.49
C ASN A 26 6.71 8.58 -34.96
N THR A 27 5.70 8.45 -35.82
CA THR A 27 4.29 8.47 -35.41
C THR A 27 3.95 7.27 -34.52
N PHE A 28 4.42 6.07 -34.84
CA PHE A 28 4.20 4.89 -33.99
C PHE A 28 4.86 5.03 -32.61
N VAL A 29 6.07 5.59 -32.55
CA VAL A 29 6.78 5.84 -31.27
C VAL A 29 6.02 6.85 -30.41
N LEU A 30 5.56 7.96 -30.99
CA LEU A 30 4.79 8.98 -30.25
C LEU A 30 3.47 8.44 -29.70
N VAL A 31 2.75 7.63 -30.48
CA VAL A 31 1.51 6.99 -30.02
C VAL A 31 1.79 5.98 -28.92
N GLY A 32 2.86 5.19 -29.03
CA GLY A 32 3.27 4.25 -27.99
C GLY A 32 3.60 4.93 -26.67
N ILE A 33 4.27 6.09 -26.70
CA ILE A 33 4.58 6.89 -25.50
C ILE A 33 3.31 7.43 -24.85
N LEU A 34 2.35 7.94 -25.64
CA LEU A 34 1.09 8.49 -25.11
C LEU A 34 0.22 7.41 -24.45
N ILE A 35 0.17 6.20 -25.04
CA ILE A 35 -0.57 5.08 -24.46
C ILE A 35 0.14 4.55 -23.22
N GLY A 36 1.48 4.40 -23.28
CA GLY A 36 2.29 3.91 -22.18
C GLY A 36 2.23 4.83 -20.95
N SER A 37 2.26 6.15 -21.14
CA SER A 37 2.13 7.10 -20.02
C SER A 37 0.72 7.12 -19.42
N GLY A 38 -0.32 7.00 -20.27
CA GLY A 38 -1.70 6.87 -19.80
C GLY A 38 -1.90 5.64 -18.93
N VAL A 39 -1.46 4.47 -19.39
CA VAL A 39 -1.61 3.22 -18.62
C VAL A 39 -0.67 3.19 -17.40
N GLY A 40 0.56 3.71 -17.54
CA GLY A 40 1.53 3.69 -16.45
C GLY A 40 1.23 4.64 -15.30
N ILE A 41 0.57 5.78 -15.56
CA ILE A 41 0.34 6.83 -14.57
C ILE A 41 -1.14 6.94 -14.18
N LEU A 42 -2.05 6.95 -15.16
CA LEU A 42 -3.46 7.22 -14.90
C LEU A 42 -4.17 6.01 -14.28
N PHE A 43 -3.84 4.79 -14.73
CA PHE A 43 -4.49 3.57 -14.25
C PHE A 43 -4.20 3.30 -12.76
N PRO A 44 -2.95 3.40 -12.25
CA PRO A 44 -2.70 3.24 -10.83
C PRO A 44 -3.43 4.29 -9.98
N LEU A 45 -3.49 5.55 -10.41
CA LEU A 45 -4.15 6.62 -9.64
C LEU A 45 -5.66 6.41 -9.49
N LEU A 46 -6.33 5.90 -10.52
CA LEU A 46 -7.78 5.69 -10.50
C LEU A 46 -8.19 4.34 -9.91
N ALA A 47 -7.43 3.27 -10.19
CA ALA A 47 -7.84 1.91 -9.87
C ALA A 47 -7.30 1.39 -8.52
N SER A 48 -6.15 1.90 -8.06
CA SER A 48 -5.43 1.34 -6.89
C SER A 48 -6.30 1.30 -5.63
N ASN A 49 -6.94 2.41 -5.27
CA ASN A 49 -7.75 2.50 -4.04
C ASN A 49 -8.87 1.44 -4.03
N THR A 50 -9.58 1.28 -5.16
CA THR A 50 -10.70 0.34 -5.25
C THR A 50 -10.27 -1.13 -5.23
N ILE A 51 -9.13 -1.46 -5.84
CA ILE A 51 -8.60 -2.83 -5.88
C ILE A 51 -8.05 -3.19 -4.50
N VAL A 52 -7.27 -2.29 -3.90
CA VAL A 52 -6.69 -2.49 -2.56
C VAL A 52 -7.79 -2.64 -1.51
N GLU A 53 -8.80 -1.77 -1.52
CA GLU A 53 -9.92 -1.87 -0.58
C GLU A 53 -10.70 -3.19 -0.72
N LYS A 54 -10.91 -3.68 -1.94
CA LYS A 54 -11.60 -4.97 -2.17
C LYS A 54 -10.81 -6.14 -1.61
N GLU A 55 -9.50 -6.16 -1.84
CA GLU A 55 -8.61 -7.20 -1.31
C GLU A 55 -8.52 -7.14 0.21
N ILE A 56 -8.42 -5.94 0.78
CA ILE A 56 -8.43 -5.73 2.23
C ILE A 56 -9.75 -6.22 2.82
N LYS A 57 -10.89 -5.79 2.29
CA LYS A 57 -12.21 -6.20 2.78
C LYS A 57 -12.38 -7.71 2.70
N LYS A 58 -11.93 -8.36 1.62
CA LYS A 58 -11.99 -9.81 1.46
C LYS A 58 -11.16 -10.56 2.52
N LYS A 59 -9.96 -10.04 2.86
CA LYS A 59 -9.05 -10.67 3.83
C LYS A 59 -9.42 -10.36 5.28
N MET A 60 -10.05 -9.21 5.55
CA MET A 60 -10.45 -8.78 6.90
C MET A 60 -11.77 -9.41 7.38
N VAL A 61 -12.49 -10.17 6.55
CA VAL A 61 -13.66 -10.91 7.04
C VAL A 61 -13.18 -12.02 7.97
N ILE A 62 -13.67 -12.01 9.21
CA ILE A 62 -13.51 -13.11 10.16
C ILE A 62 -14.49 -14.20 9.73
N SER A 63 -14.04 -15.07 8.82
CA SER A 63 -14.74 -16.27 8.42
C SER A 63 -13.84 -17.48 8.64
N PRO A 64 -14.39 -18.69 8.87
CA PRO A 64 -13.59 -19.91 9.08
C PRO A 64 -12.69 -20.27 7.90
N SER A 65 -12.91 -19.66 6.73
CA SER A 65 -12.10 -19.83 5.52
C SER A 65 -10.95 -18.83 5.38
N SER A 66 -10.82 -17.84 6.28
CA SER A 66 -9.80 -16.79 6.17
C SER A 66 -8.54 -17.14 6.97
N GLN A 67 -7.37 -16.80 6.41
CA GLN A 67 -6.06 -17.08 7.04
C GLN A 67 -5.84 -16.36 8.37
N ILE A 68 -6.64 -15.32 8.64
CA ILE A 68 -6.55 -14.51 9.87
C ILE A 68 -7.39 -15.14 10.99
N TYR A 69 -8.30 -16.07 10.67
CA TYR A 69 -9.18 -16.70 11.66
C TYR A 69 -8.40 -17.44 12.74
N ASP A 70 -7.40 -18.23 12.37
CA ASP A 70 -6.57 -19.00 13.31
C ASP A 70 -5.77 -18.08 14.25
N ILE A 71 -5.27 -16.96 13.73
CA ILE A 71 -4.52 -15.95 14.51
C ILE A 71 -5.46 -15.18 15.45
N TRP A 72 -6.70 -14.91 15.01
CA TRP A 72 -7.72 -14.29 15.86
C TRP A 72 -8.19 -15.23 16.96
N GLN A 73 -8.30 -16.53 16.67
CA GLN A 73 -8.72 -17.56 17.62
C GLN A 73 -7.62 -17.86 18.66
N ASP A 74 -6.37 -18.04 18.22
CA ASP A 74 -5.23 -18.35 19.07
C ASP A 74 -4.08 -17.38 18.73
N SER A 75 -4.08 -16.23 19.43
CA SER A 75 -3.08 -15.19 19.22
C SER A 75 -1.72 -15.66 19.72
N PRO A 76 -0.69 -15.79 18.86
CA PRO A 76 0.64 -16.23 19.28
C PRO A 76 1.37 -15.19 20.15
N VAL A 77 0.83 -13.97 20.26
CA VAL A 77 1.39 -12.89 21.05
C VAL A 77 0.77 -12.89 22.45
N PRO A 78 1.57 -13.12 23.51
CA PRO A 78 1.06 -13.12 24.88
C PRO A 78 0.68 -11.69 25.32
N VAL A 79 -0.55 -11.54 25.80
CA VAL A 79 -1.05 -10.28 26.37
C VAL A 79 -0.78 -10.25 27.87
N TYR A 80 -0.11 -9.19 28.36
CA TYR A 80 0.18 -9.02 29.77
C TYR A 80 -0.65 -7.90 30.38
N MET A 81 -1.41 -8.21 31.42
CA MET A 81 -2.09 -7.20 32.23
C MET A 81 -1.37 -7.00 33.55
N GLN A 82 -1.23 -5.74 33.99
CA GLN A 82 -0.59 -5.37 35.24
C GLN A 82 -1.59 -4.61 36.11
N PHE A 83 -1.85 -5.12 37.31
CA PHE A 83 -2.73 -4.48 38.28
C PHE A 83 -1.91 -3.73 39.33
N PHE A 84 -2.20 -2.44 39.52
CA PHE A 84 -1.64 -1.63 40.60
C PHE A 84 -2.72 -1.40 41.64
N MET A 85 -2.47 -1.80 42.88
CA MET A 85 -3.39 -1.61 44.00
C MET A 85 -2.85 -0.52 44.92
N PHE A 86 -3.74 0.27 45.52
CA PHE A 86 -3.36 1.28 46.50
C PHE A 86 -3.85 0.84 47.87
N ASN A 87 -2.92 0.55 48.77
CA ASN A 87 -3.23 0.30 50.17
C ASN A 87 -3.43 1.63 50.90
N VAL A 88 -4.47 1.74 51.72
CA VAL A 88 -4.74 2.92 52.55
C VAL A 88 -4.08 2.73 53.92
N GLU A 89 -3.12 3.58 54.27
CA GLU A 89 -2.38 3.45 55.54
C GLU A 89 -3.10 4.09 56.73
N ASN A 90 -4.00 5.05 56.49
CA ASN A 90 -4.75 5.78 57.53
C ASN A 90 -6.29 5.63 57.39
N PRO A 91 -6.86 4.41 57.42
CA PRO A 91 -8.28 4.19 57.15
C PRO A 91 -9.23 4.90 58.13
N ASP A 92 -8.85 5.04 59.41
CA ASP A 92 -9.69 5.67 60.43
C ASP A 92 -9.76 7.20 60.30
N GLU A 93 -8.69 7.83 59.86
CA GLU A 93 -8.60 9.28 59.60
C GLU A 93 -9.40 9.64 58.35
N VAL A 94 -9.28 8.82 57.31
CA VAL A 94 -10.07 8.94 56.08
C VAL A 94 -11.56 8.87 56.38
N ARG A 95 -11.98 7.97 57.28
CA ARG A 95 -13.37 7.86 57.72
C ARG A 95 -13.89 9.12 58.45
N LYS A 96 -12.99 9.90 59.05
CA LYS A 96 -13.31 11.18 59.71
C LYS A 96 -13.25 12.39 58.75
N GLY A 97 -12.89 12.17 57.47
CA GLY A 97 -12.82 13.20 56.43
C GLY A 97 -11.42 13.73 56.15
N GLU A 98 -10.38 13.15 56.74
CA GLU A 98 -8.99 13.54 56.49
C GLU A 98 -8.45 12.93 55.17
N LYS A 99 -7.29 13.42 54.71
CA LYS A 99 -6.72 13.01 53.42
C LYS A 99 -6.15 11.58 53.49
N PRO A 100 -6.47 10.69 52.52
CA PRO A 100 -5.92 9.35 52.48
C PRO A 100 -4.43 9.33 52.14
N PHE A 101 -3.68 8.52 52.89
CA PHE A 101 -2.31 8.13 52.61
C PHE A 101 -2.31 6.80 51.88
N LEU A 102 -1.92 6.86 50.61
CA LEU A 102 -1.94 5.72 49.70
C LEU A 102 -0.53 5.20 49.48
N LYS A 103 -0.34 3.90 49.68
CA LYS A 103 0.87 3.18 49.30
C LYS A 103 0.60 2.32 48.08
N GLN A 104 1.32 2.59 47.00
CA GLN A 104 1.24 1.79 45.78
C GLN A 104 1.85 0.41 46.03
N MET A 105 1.02 -0.62 45.87
CA MET A 105 1.44 -2.01 45.79
C MET A 105 1.72 -2.33 44.32
N GLY A 106 2.88 -2.94 44.08
CA GLY A 106 3.45 -3.16 42.75
C GLY A 106 2.56 -3.96 41.78
N PRO A 107 3.01 -4.11 40.53
CA PRO A 107 2.18 -4.70 39.49
C PRO A 107 1.97 -6.20 39.74
N THR A 108 0.72 -6.61 39.97
CA THR A 108 0.34 -8.02 39.89
C THR A 108 0.16 -8.36 38.41
N ARG A 109 1.11 -9.10 37.83
CA ARG A 109 1.08 -9.50 36.42
C ARG A 109 0.18 -10.72 36.24
N THR A 110 -0.83 -10.62 35.40
CA THR A 110 -1.60 -11.79 34.93
C THR A 110 -1.08 -12.18 33.55
N SER A 111 -0.59 -13.41 33.41
CA SER A 111 0.03 -13.94 32.17
C SER A 111 -0.82 -14.96 31.42
N ASN A 112 -2.04 -15.26 31.91
CA ASN A 112 -2.90 -16.30 31.33
C ASN A 112 -4.21 -15.67 30.81
N PHE A 113 -4.30 -15.59 29.49
CA PHE A 113 -5.55 -15.58 28.72
C PHE A 113 -5.44 -16.63 27.63
#